data_AF-A0A7Y3K096-F1
#
_entry.id   AF-A0A7Y3K096-F1
#
_cell.length_a   1.000
_cell.length_b   1.000
_cell.length_c   1.000
_cell.angle_alpha   90.00
_cell.angle_beta   90.00
_cell.angle_gamma   90.00
#
_symmetry.space_group_name_H-M   'P 1'
#
loop_
_entity.id
_entity.type
_entity.pdbx_description
1 polymer ?
#
loop_
_entity_poly.entity_id
_entity_poly.type
_entity_poly.pdbx_seq_one_letter_code
_entity_poly.pdbx_strand_id
1 'polypeptide(L)'
;MPVLRHWEAAVGDGRRDAATGAGLRLCAGDRAGILPAADFLKELMMGKTQTNTPEYLLARLERLRAAMAKAKVSSLLVNNFPDVSYLTGFEGDDSWAVVTPKNIWLITDSRYEEQSARECPWVRTVVRRQGLALEVARIAKREKIEKLGIQQEILTLRQMEILQKELKKVGRVKLAPVVEMVLALRAVKDAREVSLIERAAVIAEEAFLTVKASLRVGMTENEIAAALTYEMRKRGAQDSSFDAIVGINANASLPHYRPGDVRLEKDS
;
A
#
# COMPACT_ATOMS: atom_id res chain seq x y z
N MET A 1 15.45 38.89 -3.08
CA MET A 1 14.30 37.97 -2.89
C MET A 1 14.57 37.14 -1.65
N PRO A 2 13.66 37.14 -0.66
CA PRO A 2 14.04 36.89 0.71
C PRO A 2 14.06 35.41 1.08
N VAL A 3 15.14 35.07 1.79
CA VAL A 3 15.30 33.90 2.64
C VAL A 3 14.45 34.13 3.89
N LEU A 4 13.57 33.18 4.25
CA LEU A 4 12.92 33.16 5.55
C LEU A 4 13.14 31.80 6.23
N ARG A 5 13.94 31.87 7.30
CA ARG A 5 14.05 30.90 8.39
C ARG A 5 12.77 30.92 9.22
N HIS A 6 12.41 29.79 9.86
CA HIS A 6 12.28 29.63 11.33
C HIS A 6 11.52 28.33 11.64
N TRP A 7 12.15 27.43 12.40
CA TRP A 7 11.45 26.53 13.33
C TRP A 7 12.36 26.23 14.54
N GLU A 8 12.16 27.00 15.61
CA GLU A 8 12.50 26.72 17.01
C GLU A 8 11.14 26.85 17.75
N ALA A 9 10.75 26.15 18.81
CA ALA A 9 11.33 25.15 19.70
C ALA A 9 10.15 24.51 20.48
N ALA A 10 10.37 23.34 21.11
CA ALA A 10 9.73 22.99 22.39
C ALA A 10 10.40 21.74 22.99
N VAL A 11 11.47 21.96 23.76
CA VAL A 11 11.96 21.02 24.77
C VAL A 11 11.57 21.62 26.12
N GLY A 12 10.70 20.93 26.86
CA GLY A 12 10.37 21.27 28.24
C GLY A 12 11.07 20.29 29.19
N ASP A 13 12.02 20.80 29.96
CA ASP A 13 12.60 20.17 31.15
C ASP A 13 11.63 20.30 32.35
N GLY A 14 11.66 19.32 33.25
CA GLY A 14 10.83 19.29 34.45
C GLY A 14 11.24 18.15 35.38
N ARG A 15 12.27 18.38 36.20
CA ARG A 15 12.67 17.50 37.30
C ARG A 15 11.89 17.79 38.60
N ARG A 16 11.46 16.68 39.22
CA ARG A 16 11.29 16.34 40.65
C ARG A 16 10.32 17.16 41.52
N ASP A 17 9.43 16.44 42.20
CA ASP A 17 9.34 16.46 43.67
C ASP A 17 8.66 15.19 44.22
N ALA A 18 9.03 14.83 45.44
CA ALA A 18 8.71 13.60 46.13
C ALA A 18 7.69 13.79 47.27
N ALA A 19 7.01 12.69 47.61
CA ALA A 19 6.36 12.36 48.89
C ALA A 19 5.08 13.11 49.30
N THR A 20 3.97 12.38 49.43
CA THR A 20 3.26 12.08 50.70
C THR A 20 1.94 11.34 50.41
N GLY A 21 1.59 10.37 51.25
CA GLY A 21 0.39 9.53 51.07
C GLY A 21 -0.88 10.14 51.65
N ALA A 22 -2.04 9.62 51.23
CA ALA A 22 -3.26 9.45 52.03
C ALA A 22 -4.40 8.87 51.17
N GLY A 23 -5.09 7.86 51.70
CA GLY A 23 -6.55 7.83 51.74
C GLY A 23 -7.34 7.42 50.49
N LEU A 24 -8.01 6.28 50.60
CA LEU A 24 -9.16 5.82 49.80
C LEU A 24 -10.14 6.95 49.41
N ARG A 25 -10.68 6.86 48.18
CA ARG A 25 -12.12 7.05 47.92
C ARG A 25 -12.57 6.24 46.70
N LEU A 26 -13.38 5.22 46.98
CA LEU A 26 -14.22 4.53 46.00
C LEU A 26 -15.34 5.48 45.56
N CYS A 27 -15.46 5.73 44.25
CA CYS A 27 -16.68 6.26 43.66
C CYS A 27 -17.15 5.28 42.57
N ALA A 28 -18.41 4.86 42.71
CA ALA A 28 -19.13 3.96 41.83
C ALA A 28 -19.81 4.72 40.67
N GLY A 29 -20.06 4.03 39.55
CA GLY A 29 -20.76 4.49 38.34
C GLY A 29 -19.77 4.71 37.18
N ASP A 30 -19.83 4.08 36.02
CA ASP A 30 -20.97 3.55 35.27
C ASP A 30 -20.60 2.26 34.51
N ARG A 31 -21.55 1.32 34.47
CA ARG A 31 -21.47 0.14 33.59
C ARG A 31 -21.78 0.58 32.17
N ALA A 32 -20.77 0.74 31.32
CA ALA A 32 -20.95 0.73 29.88
C ALA A 32 -21.47 -0.67 29.48
N GLY A 33 -22.77 -0.74 29.17
CA GLY A 33 -23.45 -1.96 28.77
C GLY A 33 -22.85 -2.52 27.47
N ILE A 34 -22.46 -3.78 27.51
CA ILE A 34 -22.15 -4.58 26.32
C ILE A 34 -23.47 -4.76 25.56
N LEU A 35 -23.56 -4.25 24.33
CA LEU A 35 -24.72 -4.47 23.47
C LEU A 35 -24.90 -5.98 23.18
N PRO A 36 -26.14 -6.51 23.16
CA PRO A 36 -26.40 -7.91 22.86
C PRO A 36 -25.90 -8.30 21.45
N ALA A 37 -25.33 -9.50 21.31
CA ALA A 37 -24.76 -10.00 20.04
C ALA A 37 -25.73 -9.96 18.83
N ALA A 38 -27.05 -9.94 19.08
CA ALA A 38 -28.06 -9.84 18.04
C ALA A 38 -28.15 -8.44 17.40
N ASP A 39 -27.85 -7.37 18.15
CA ASP A 39 -27.85 -6.00 17.64
C ASP A 39 -26.56 -5.70 16.85
N PHE A 40 -25.44 -6.31 17.23
CA PHE A 40 -24.19 -6.29 16.47
C PHE A 40 -24.34 -6.94 15.09
N LEU A 41 -25.05 -8.08 15.02
CA LEU A 41 -25.36 -8.75 13.76
C LEU A 41 -26.35 -7.96 12.90
N LYS A 42 -27.31 -7.24 13.49
CA LYS A 42 -28.19 -6.33 12.73
C LYS A 42 -27.44 -5.15 12.14
N GLU A 43 -26.49 -4.54 12.87
CA GLU A 43 -25.62 -3.49 12.30
C GLU A 43 -24.70 -3.99 11.19
N LEU A 44 -24.26 -5.25 11.26
CA LEU A 44 -23.45 -5.88 10.22
C LEU A 44 -24.28 -6.23 8.97
N MET A 45 -25.57 -6.55 9.15
CA MET A 45 -26.50 -7.00 8.09
C MET A 45 -27.29 -5.86 7.44
N MET A 46 -27.46 -4.72 8.13
CA MET A 46 -28.06 -3.51 7.58
C MET A 46 -26.95 -2.62 7.01
N GLY A 47 -26.79 -2.65 5.68
CA GLY A 47 -25.76 -1.92 4.96
C GLY A 47 -25.68 -0.44 5.36
N LYS A 48 -24.71 -0.10 6.21
CA LYS A 48 -24.23 1.27 6.35
C LYS A 48 -23.52 1.63 5.04
N THR A 49 -24.06 2.64 4.36
CA THR A 49 -23.39 3.36 3.29
C THR A 49 -21.98 3.75 3.76
N GLN A 50 -20.99 3.64 2.87
CA GLN A 50 -19.57 3.92 3.08
C GLN A 50 -19.35 5.23 3.88
N THR A 51 -18.85 5.17 5.11
CA THR A 51 -18.59 6.39 5.93
C THR A 51 -17.13 6.66 6.24
N ASN A 52 -16.19 5.79 5.86
CA ASN A 52 -14.76 5.94 6.17
C ASN A 52 -13.82 5.80 4.97
N THR A 53 -14.30 5.93 3.74
CA THR A 53 -13.40 5.89 2.57
C THR A 53 -12.56 7.17 2.52
N PRO A 54 -11.22 7.09 2.53
CA PRO A 54 -10.37 8.25 2.32
C PRO A 54 -10.68 8.98 1.00
N GLU A 55 -10.83 10.30 1.04
CA GLU A 55 -11.24 11.12 -0.12
C GLU A 55 -10.35 10.92 -1.35
N TYR A 56 -9.04 10.80 -1.15
CA TYR A 56 -8.10 10.56 -2.25
C TYR A 56 -8.34 9.21 -2.95
N LEU A 57 -8.75 8.17 -2.21
CA LEU A 57 -9.08 6.85 -2.79
C LEU A 57 -10.40 6.91 -3.57
N LEU A 58 -11.40 7.66 -3.08
CA LEU A 58 -12.63 7.90 -3.84
C LEU A 58 -12.34 8.60 -5.16
N ALA A 59 -11.52 9.66 -5.13
CA ALA A 59 -11.13 10.39 -6.34
C ALA A 59 -10.43 9.48 -7.38
N ARG A 60 -9.56 8.58 -6.92
CA ARG A 60 -8.91 7.57 -7.78
C ARG A 60 -9.91 6.60 -8.39
N LEU A 61 -10.88 6.12 -7.61
CA LEU A 61 -11.94 5.24 -8.11
C LEU A 61 -12.85 5.92 -9.12
N GLU A 62 -13.22 7.18 -8.91
CA GLU A 62 -14.04 7.93 -9.86
C GLU A 62 -13.30 8.16 -11.18
N ARG A 63 -12.01 8.50 -11.13
CA ARG A 63 -11.15 8.56 -12.32
C ARG A 63 -11.11 7.21 -13.05
N LEU A 64 -11.02 6.10 -12.31
CA LEU A 64 -10.99 4.76 -12.89
C LEU A 64 -12.33 4.42 -13.56
N ARG A 65 -13.45 4.69 -12.90
CA ARG A 65 -14.79 4.46 -13.43
C ARG A 65 -15.06 5.29 -14.69
N ALA A 66 -14.59 6.53 -14.73
CA ALA A 66 -14.64 7.36 -15.94
C ALA A 66 -13.82 6.74 -17.09
N ALA A 67 -12.62 6.23 -16.81
CA ALA A 67 -11.80 5.54 -17.81
C ALA A 67 -12.45 4.22 -18.29
N MET A 68 -13.04 3.44 -17.38
CA MET A 68 -13.80 2.23 -17.69
C MET A 68 -15.00 2.53 -18.59
N ALA A 69 -15.74 3.60 -18.32
CA ALA A 69 -16.86 4.05 -19.14
C ALA A 69 -16.40 4.41 -20.57
N LYS A 70 -15.29 5.15 -20.70
CA LYS A 70 -14.69 5.48 -22.00
C LYS A 70 -14.27 4.22 -22.78
N ALA A 71 -13.76 3.21 -22.09
CA ALA A 71 -13.39 1.91 -22.66
C ALA A 71 -14.59 0.96 -22.89
N LYS A 72 -15.82 1.39 -22.55
CA LYS A 72 -17.05 0.57 -22.65
C LYS A 72 -16.93 -0.76 -21.89
N VAL A 73 -16.38 -0.70 -20.68
CA VAL A 73 -16.24 -1.83 -19.75
C VAL A 73 -16.91 -1.45 -18.43
N SER A 74 -17.79 -2.33 -17.93
CA SER A 74 -18.55 -2.06 -16.69
C SER A 74 -17.83 -2.51 -15.42
N SER A 75 -16.89 -3.44 -15.53
CA SER A 75 -16.12 -3.94 -14.38
C SER A 75 -14.69 -4.28 -14.79
N LEU A 76 -13.75 -4.18 -13.86
CA LEU A 76 -12.34 -4.41 -14.10
C LEU A 76 -11.78 -5.37 -13.05
N LEU A 77 -11.08 -6.41 -13.50
CA LEU A 77 -10.18 -7.19 -12.67
C LEU A 77 -8.82 -6.48 -12.59
N VAL A 78 -8.38 -6.20 -11.37
CA VAL A 78 -7.07 -5.63 -11.06
C VAL A 78 -6.24 -6.72 -10.39
N ASN A 79 -5.13 -7.13 -11.03
CA ASN A 79 -4.42 -8.36 -10.66
C ASN A 79 -2.92 -8.20 -10.38
N ASN A 80 -2.42 -6.96 -10.33
CA ASN A 80 -1.10 -6.61 -9.81
C ASN A 80 -1.23 -5.83 -8.50
N PHE A 81 -0.36 -6.16 -7.55
CA PHE A 81 -0.31 -5.56 -6.22
C PHE A 81 -0.29 -4.02 -6.22
N PRO A 82 0.57 -3.32 -6.99
CA PRO A 82 0.63 -1.86 -6.92
C PRO A 82 -0.68 -1.15 -7.33
N ASP A 83 -1.43 -1.72 -8.26
CA ASP A 83 -2.71 -1.13 -8.68
C ASP A 83 -3.82 -1.46 -7.68
N VAL A 84 -3.78 -2.65 -7.07
CA VAL A 84 -4.66 -2.97 -5.93
C VAL A 84 -4.41 -1.95 -4.81
N SER A 85 -3.17 -1.78 -4.35
CA SER A 85 -2.81 -0.81 -3.30
C SER A 85 -3.18 0.62 -3.67
N TYR A 86 -2.97 1.03 -4.93
CA TYR A 86 -3.33 2.37 -5.39
C TYR A 86 -4.84 2.64 -5.27
N LEU A 87 -5.68 1.65 -5.54
CA LEU A 87 -7.13 1.78 -5.53
C LEU A 87 -7.77 1.51 -4.16
N THR A 88 -7.18 0.64 -3.34
CA THR A 88 -7.78 0.19 -2.07
C THR A 88 -7.09 0.76 -0.83
N GLY A 89 -5.81 1.15 -0.94
CA GLY A 89 -4.94 1.45 0.19
C GLY A 89 -4.39 0.22 0.92
N PHE A 90 -4.63 -0.99 0.40
CA PHE A 90 -4.19 -2.24 1.01
C PHE A 90 -2.73 -2.56 0.69
N GLU A 91 -1.92 -2.92 1.69
CA GLU A 91 -0.49 -3.17 1.53
C GLU A 91 -0.11 -4.67 1.44
N GLY A 92 -1.08 -5.60 1.45
CA GLY A 92 -0.82 -7.03 1.29
C GLY A 92 -0.61 -7.47 -0.16
N ASP A 93 0.50 -8.17 -0.42
CA ASP A 93 0.98 -8.54 -1.76
C ASP A 93 0.14 -9.61 -2.47
N ASP A 94 -0.48 -10.53 -1.72
CA ASP A 94 -1.27 -11.63 -2.27
C ASP A 94 -2.75 -11.27 -2.45
N SER A 95 -3.03 -10.31 -3.33
CA SER A 95 -4.38 -9.78 -3.53
C SER A 95 -4.73 -9.45 -4.97
N TRP A 96 -6.01 -9.66 -5.31
CA TRP A 96 -6.66 -9.12 -6.52
C TRP A 96 -7.83 -8.23 -6.10
N ALA A 97 -8.25 -7.32 -6.98
CA ALA A 97 -9.46 -6.54 -6.79
C ALA A 97 -10.41 -6.63 -8.00
N VAL A 98 -11.72 -6.52 -7.73
CA VAL A 98 -12.74 -6.38 -8.77
C VAL A 98 -13.47 -5.07 -8.56
N VAL A 99 -13.32 -4.15 -9.51
CA VAL A 99 -14.00 -2.86 -9.52
C VAL A 99 -15.27 -2.98 -10.34
N THR A 100 -16.40 -2.57 -9.78
CA THR A 100 -17.71 -2.48 -10.44
C THR A 100 -18.20 -1.02 -10.39
N PRO A 101 -19.32 -0.67 -11.06
CA PRO A 101 -19.84 0.69 -11.03
C PRO A 101 -20.21 1.16 -9.62
N LYS A 102 -20.49 0.22 -8.70
CA LYS A 102 -20.95 0.52 -7.34
C LYS A 102 -19.95 0.12 -6.26
N ASN A 103 -19.25 -0.99 -6.45
CA ASN A 103 -18.43 -1.60 -5.41
C ASN A 103 -16.98 -1.74 -5.89
N ILE A 104 -16.07 -1.86 -4.92
CA ILE A 104 -14.77 -2.47 -5.10
C ILE A 104 -14.71 -3.68 -4.17
N TRP A 105 -14.22 -4.79 -4.70
CA TRP A 105 -14.02 -6.04 -3.98
C TRP A 105 -12.53 -6.29 -3.84
N LEU A 106 -12.05 -6.60 -2.65
CA LEU A 106 -10.68 -7.08 -2.41
C LEU A 106 -10.74 -8.59 -2.18
N ILE A 107 -9.89 -9.36 -2.85
CA ILE A 107 -9.76 -10.80 -2.64
C ILE A 107 -8.36 -11.05 -2.10
N THR A 108 -8.27 -11.54 -0.88
CA THR A 108 -7.01 -11.87 -0.20
C THR A 108 -7.17 -13.16 0.60
N ASP A 109 -6.12 -13.68 1.23
CA ASP A 109 -6.19 -14.86 2.10
C ASP A 109 -6.20 -14.51 3.60
N SER A 110 -6.32 -15.54 4.44
CA SER A 110 -6.48 -15.39 5.89
C SER A 110 -5.31 -14.71 6.59
N ARG A 111 -4.10 -14.69 6.00
CA ARG A 111 -2.94 -13.97 6.57
C ARG A 111 -3.20 -12.46 6.65
N TYR A 112 -4.07 -11.98 5.77
CA TYR A 112 -4.35 -10.57 5.57
C TYR A 112 -5.74 -10.13 6.04
N GLU A 113 -6.51 -11.01 6.69
CA GLU A 113 -7.88 -10.71 7.12
C GLU A 113 -7.92 -9.48 8.05
N GLU A 114 -7.17 -9.52 9.15
CA GLU A 114 -7.09 -8.41 10.09
C GLU A 114 -6.49 -7.14 9.45
N GLN A 115 -5.44 -7.32 8.64
CA GLN A 115 -4.78 -6.21 7.95
C GLN A 115 -5.75 -5.48 7.02
N SER A 116 -6.51 -6.21 6.21
CA SER A 116 -7.49 -5.63 5.27
C SER A 116 -8.62 -4.90 5.98
N ALA A 117 -9.08 -5.41 7.13
CA ALA A 117 -10.09 -4.75 7.95
C ALA A 117 -9.59 -3.41 8.52
N ARG A 118 -8.28 -3.31 8.81
CA ARG A 118 -7.65 -2.09 9.31
C ARG A 118 -7.34 -1.08 8.20
N GLU A 119 -6.75 -1.53 7.10
CA GLU A 119 -6.22 -0.66 6.04
C GLU A 119 -7.28 -0.21 5.05
N CYS A 120 -8.24 -1.08 4.72
CA CYS A 120 -9.27 -0.80 3.73
C CYS A 120 -10.68 -1.23 4.20
N PRO A 121 -11.16 -0.76 5.38
CA PRO A 121 -12.49 -1.13 5.92
C PRO A 121 -13.66 -0.74 5.00
N TRP A 122 -13.39 0.12 4.03
CA TRP A 122 -14.35 0.63 3.07
C TRP A 122 -14.50 -0.24 1.81
N VAL A 123 -13.60 -1.22 1.61
CA VAL A 123 -13.63 -2.18 0.50
C VAL A 123 -14.35 -3.45 0.93
N ARG A 124 -15.08 -4.09 0.01
CA ARG A 124 -15.72 -5.38 0.29
C ARG A 124 -14.68 -6.50 0.21
N THR A 125 -14.15 -6.90 1.35
CA THR A 125 -13.15 -7.97 1.41
C THR A 125 -13.77 -9.36 1.32
N VAL A 126 -13.13 -10.24 0.53
CA VAL A 126 -13.37 -11.68 0.44
C VAL A 126 -12.10 -12.38 0.88
N VAL A 127 -12.17 -13.06 2.03
CA VAL A 127 -11.10 -13.94 2.50
C VAL A 127 -11.27 -15.28 1.79
N ARG A 128 -10.38 -15.54 0.82
CA ARG A 128 -10.46 -16.72 -0.04
C ARG A 128 -9.99 -17.97 0.71
N ARG A 129 -10.69 -19.08 0.49
CA ARG A 129 -10.24 -20.43 0.89
C ARG A 129 -9.67 -21.24 -0.27
N GLN A 130 -9.89 -20.76 -1.49
CA GLN A 130 -9.52 -21.40 -2.75
C GLN A 130 -8.83 -20.37 -3.64
N GLY A 131 -8.60 -20.71 -4.92
CA GLY A 131 -7.89 -19.82 -5.84
C GLY A 131 -8.62 -18.50 -6.12
N LEU A 132 -7.84 -17.43 -6.30
CA LEU A 132 -8.31 -16.07 -6.65
C LEU A 132 -9.34 -16.04 -7.78
N ALA A 133 -9.08 -16.76 -8.87
CA ALA A 133 -9.95 -16.81 -10.05
C ALA A 133 -11.37 -17.32 -9.74
N LEU A 134 -11.52 -18.24 -8.78
CA LEU A 134 -12.83 -18.74 -8.36
C LEU A 134 -13.62 -17.67 -7.62
N GLU A 135 -12.97 -16.90 -6.74
CA GLU A 135 -13.63 -15.79 -6.05
C GLU A 135 -14.02 -14.67 -7.03
N VAL A 136 -13.19 -14.39 -8.05
CA VAL A 136 -13.57 -13.48 -9.14
C VAL A 136 -14.84 -13.96 -9.85
N ALA A 137 -14.95 -15.27 -10.15
CA ALA A 137 -16.15 -15.83 -10.77
C ALA A 137 -17.39 -15.72 -9.86
N ARG A 138 -17.24 -15.95 -8.54
CA ARG A 138 -18.33 -15.75 -7.57
C ARG A 138 -18.77 -14.30 -7.48
N ILE A 139 -17.83 -13.35 -7.49
CA ILE A 139 -18.13 -11.91 -7.54
C ILE A 139 -18.83 -11.56 -8.85
N ALA A 140 -18.35 -12.09 -9.99
CA ALA A 140 -18.97 -11.87 -11.29
C ALA A 140 -20.43 -12.34 -11.31
N LYS A 141 -20.72 -13.50 -10.73
CA LYS A 141 -22.09 -13.99 -10.55
C LYS A 141 -22.93 -13.07 -9.67
N ARG A 142 -22.39 -12.69 -8.51
CA ARG A 142 -23.07 -11.86 -7.49
C ARG A 142 -23.44 -10.48 -8.03
N GLU A 143 -22.48 -9.82 -8.67
CA GLU A 143 -22.62 -8.47 -9.21
C GLU A 143 -23.23 -8.46 -10.62
N LYS A 144 -23.61 -9.63 -11.16
CA LYS A 144 -24.18 -9.81 -12.52
C LYS A 144 -23.29 -9.18 -13.60
N ILE A 145 -21.99 -9.44 -13.52
CA ILE A 145 -21.01 -8.94 -14.48
C ILE A 145 -21.16 -9.67 -15.81
N GLU A 146 -21.49 -8.95 -16.88
CA GLU A 146 -21.54 -9.51 -18.24
C GLU A 146 -20.23 -9.34 -19.00
N LYS A 147 -19.50 -8.25 -18.74
CA LYS A 147 -18.24 -7.92 -19.40
C LYS A 147 -17.21 -7.49 -18.35
N LEU A 148 -16.13 -8.26 -18.24
CA LEU A 148 -15.04 -8.04 -17.29
C LEU A 148 -13.78 -7.60 -18.04
N GLY A 149 -13.30 -6.41 -17.72
CA GLY A 149 -11.99 -5.91 -18.13
C GLY A 149 -10.87 -6.70 -17.48
N ILE A 150 -9.80 -6.98 -18.22
CA ILE A 150 -8.60 -7.64 -17.70
C ILE A 150 -7.34 -6.87 -18.13
N GLN A 151 -6.36 -6.74 -17.23
CA GLN A 151 -5.04 -6.17 -17.52
C GLN A 151 -4.21 -7.23 -18.25
N GLN A 152 -4.30 -7.26 -19.58
CA GLN A 152 -3.71 -8.34 -20.39
C GLN A 152 -2.18 -8.41 -20.27
N GLU A 153 -1.54 -7.29 -19.94
CA GLU A 153 -0.10 -7.13 -19.75
C GLU A 153 0.41 -7.71 -18.42
N ILE A 154 -0.48 -7.89 -17.44
CA ILE A 154 -0.13 -8.43 -16.11
C ILE A 154 -0.55 -9.89 -15.98
N LEU A 155 -1.71 -10.24 -16.54
CA LEU A 155 -2.36 -11.52 -16.30
C LEU A 155 -1.64 -12.64 -17.07
N THR A 156 -0.98 -13.54 -16.33
CA THR A 156 -0.25 -14.66 -16.94
C THR A 156 -1.20 -15.59 -17.70
N LEU A 157 -0.68 -16.28 -18.73
CA LEU A 157 -1.47 -17.24 -19.51
C LEU A 157 -2.19 -18.27 -18.62
N ARG A 158 -1.48 -18.82 -17.63
CA ARG A 158 -2.06 -19.78 -16.67
C ARG A 158 -3.20 -19.17 -15.84
N GLN A 159 -3.04 -17.95 -15.35
CA GLN A 159 -4.12 -17.26 -14.62
C GLN A 159 -5.33 -17.03 -15.52
N MET A 160 -5.10 -16.68 -16.80
CA MET A 160 -6.16 -16.45 -17.78
C MET A 160 -6.96 -17.72 -18.06
N GLU A 161 -6.29 -18.86 -18.26
CA GLU A 161 -6.93 -20.15 -18.47
C GLU A 161 -7.81 -20.58 -17.28
N ILE A 162 -7.29 -20.44 -16.06
CA ILE A 162 -8.04 -20.76 -14.83
C ILE A 162 -9.23 -19.80 -14.69
N LEU A 163 -9.03 -18.50 -14.90
CA LEU A 163 -10.09 -17.49 -14.83
C LEU A 163 -11.21 -17.80 -15.82
N GLN A 164 -10.88 -18.10 -17.07
CA GLN A 164 -11.87 -18.49 -18.08
C GLN A 164 -12.63 -19.76 -17.68
N LYS A 165 -11.94 -20.77 -17.15
CA LYS A 165 -12.57 -22.01 -16.68
C LYS A 165 -13.56 -21.74 -15.55
N GLU A 166 -13.21 -20.91 -14.57
CA GLU A 166 -14.08 -20.58 -13.44
C GLU A 166 -15.27 -19.70 -13.89
N LEU A 167 -15.04 -18.72 -14.76
CA LEU A 167 -16.11 -17.87 -15.29
C LEU A 167 -17.16 -18.67 -16.09
N LYS A 168 -16.74 -19.67 -16.87
CA LYS A 168 -17.67 -20.56 -17.61
C LYS A 168 -18.66 -21.28 -16.70
N LYS A 169 -18.31 -21.53 -15.42
CA LYS A 169 -19.21 -22.21 -14.45
C LYS A 169 -20.32 -21.31 -13.92
N VAL A 170 -20.13 -19.99 -13.98
CA VAL A 170 -21.07 -19.01 -13.40
C VAL A 170 -21.90 -18.25 -14.44
N GLY A 171 -21.54 -18.35 -15.72
CA GLY A 171 -22.27 -17.76 -16.83
C GLY A 171 -21.37 -17.34 -17.99
N ARG A 172 -21.94 -16.62 -18.96
CA ARG A 172 -21.19 -16.12 -20.13
C ARG A 172 -20.63 -14.73 -19.87
N VAL A 173 -19.58 -14.64 -19.05
CA VAL A 173 -18.84 -13.39 -18.83
C VAL A 173 -17.86 -13.18 -19.98
N LYS A 174 -18.02 -12.08 -20.72
CA LYS A 174 -17.09 -11.69 -21.79
C LYS A 174 -15.86 -11.03 -21.19
N LEU A 175 -14.68 -11.55 -21.49
CA LEU A 175 -13.42 -10.91 -21.13
C LEU A 175 -13.08 -9.84 -22.17
N ALA A 176 -12.68 -8.68 -21.71
CA ALA A 176 -12.25 -7.57 -22.56
C ALA A 176 -10.86 -7.12 -22.15
N PRO A 177 -9.86 -7.15 -23.04
CA PRO A 177 -8.54 -6.63 -22.70
C PRO A 177 -8.63 -5.12 -22.48
N VAL A 178 -8.01 -4.66 -21.41
CA VAL A 178 -7.67 -3.25 -21.18
C VAL A 178 -6.16 -3.17 -21.01
N VAL A 179 -5.57 -2.05 -21.45
CA VAL A 179 -4.12 -1.85 -21.44
C VAL A 179 -3.81 -0.61 -20.63
N GLU A 180 -2.95 -0.75 -19.63
CA GLU A 180 -2.35 0.37 -18.88
C GLU A 180 -3.36 1.33 -18.24
N MET A 181 -4.61 0.89 -18.04
CA MET A 181 -5.68 1.78 -17.58
C MET A 181 -5.36 2.37 -16.21
N VAL A 182 -5.01 1.54 -15.22
CA VAL A 182 -4.64 2.01 -13.88
C VAL A 182 -3.26 2.68 -13.90
N LEU A 183 -2.34 2.21 -14.75
CA LEU A 183 -1.02 2.81 -14.92
C LEU A 183 -1.11 4.28 -15.38
N ALA A 184 -1.96 4.57 -16.37
CA ALA A 184 -2.19 5.93 -16.85
C ALA A 184 -2.76 6.85 -15.76
N LEU A 185 -3.54 6.29 -14.82
CA LEU A 185 -4.03 7.03 -13.66
C LEU A 185 -2.88 7.37 -12.70
N ARG A 186 -2.01 6.39 -12.41
CA ARG A 186 -0.83 6.53 -11.53
C ARG A 186 0.29 7.38 -12.13
N ALA A 187 0.26 7.63 -13.44
CA ALA A 187 1.20 8.53 -14.10
C ALA A 187 1.08 9.96 -13.55
N VAL A 188 -0.14 10.42 -13.26
CA VAL A 188 -0.44 11.73 -12.67
C VAL A 188 -0.73 11.58 -11.19
N LYS A 189 0.21 12.07 -10.36
CA LYS A 189 0.21 11.92 -8.90
C LYS A 189 -0.81 12.87 -8.28
N ASP A 190 -1.53 12.41 -7.27
CA ASP A 190 -2.29 13.29 -6.39
C ASP A 190 -1.39 13.99 -5.35
N ALA A 191 -1.94 14.98 -4.65
CA ALA A 191 -1.20 15.77 -3.68
C ALA A 191 -0.63 14.93 -2.52
N ARG A 192 -1.31 13.84 -2.13
CA ARG A 192 -0.83 12.94 -1.08
C ARG A 192 0.36 12.13 -1.58
N GLU A 193 0.31 11.63 -2.80
CA GLU A 193 1.43 10.93 -3.44
C GLU A 193 2.65 11.84 -3.57
N VAL A 194 2.47 13.08 -4.03
CA VAL A 194 3.56 14.06 -4.11
C VAL A 194 4.20 14.28 -2.74
N SER A 195 3.41 14.53 -1.71
CA SER A 195 3.91 14.73 -0.34
C SER A 195 4.64 13.49 0.23
N LEU A 196 4.21 12.27 -0.14
CA LEU A 196 4.90 11.04 0.24
C LEU A 196 6.25 10.91 -0.49
N ILE A 197 6.30 11.25 -1.78
CA ILE A 197 7.52 11.21 -2.59
C ILE A 197 8.53 12.24 -2.07
N GLU A 198 8.09 13.47 -1.75
CA GLU A 198 8.95 14.50 -1.16
C GLU A 198 9.56 14.04 0.16
N ARG A 199 8.77 13.42 1.05
CA ARG A 199 9.28 12.86 2.31
C ARG A 199 10.28 11.73 2.07
N ALA A 200 10.02 10.84 1.12
CA ALA A 200 10.96 9.79 0.77
C ALA A 200 12.29 10.36 0.25
N ALA A 201 12.25 11.43 -0.56
CA ALA A 201 13.44 12.11 -1.06
C ALA A 201 14.26 12.75 0.08
N VAL A 202 13.60 13.41 1.04
CA VAL A 202 14.26 13.98 2.23
C VAL A 202 14.96 12.89 3.04
N ILE A 203 14.29 11.76 3.30
CA ILE A 203 14.89 10.63 4.03
C ILE A 203 16.13 10.09 3.31
N ALA A 204 16.04 9.93 1.98
CA ALA A 204 17.15 9.44 1.17
C ALA A 204 18.34 10.41 1.17
N GLU A 205 18.08 11.72 1.05
CA GLU A 205 19.11 12.76 1.11
C GLU A 205 19.82 12.78 2.46
N GLU A 206 19.08 12.78 3.57
CA GLU A 206 19.66 12.78 4.92
C GLU A 206 20.47 11.51 5.21
N ALA A 207 19.98 10.35 4.77
CA ALA A 207 20.71 9.09 4.87
C ALA A 207 22.01 9.13 4.07
N PHE A 208 21.96 9.62 2.82
CA PHE A 208 23.13 9.79 1.97
C PHE A 208 24.18 10.72 2.60
N LEU A 209 23.77 11.89 3.10
CA LEU A 209 24.68 12.84 3.75
C LEU A 209 25.35 12.23 4.99
N THR A 210 24.60 11.43 5.76
CA THR A 210 25.11 10.76 6.96
C THR A 210 26.13 9.69 6.60
N VAL A 211 25.82 8.84 5.62
CA VAL A 211 26.75 7.80 5.16
C VAL A 211 27.99 8.42 4.55
N LYS A 212 27.84 9.46 3.72
CA LYS A 212 28.94 10.23 3.11
C LYS A 212 29.91 10.74 4.16
N ALA A 213 29.41 11.28 5.28
CA ALA A 213 30.24 11.77 6.38
C ALA A 213 30.95 10.65 7.16
N SER A 214 30.47 9.40 7.07
CA SER A 214 31.02 8.23 7.77
C SER A 214 32.00 7.40 6.94
N LEU A 215 32.17 7.73 5.66
CA LEU A 215 33.04 7.00 4.74
C LEU A 215 34.49 7.02 5.24
N ARG A 216 35.13 5.86 5.21
CA ARG A 216 36.52 5.68 5.61
C ARG A 216 37.19 4.62 4.75
N VAL A 217 38.49 4.80 4.53
CA VAL A 217 39.33 3.82 3.83
C VAL A 217 39.15 2.44 4.48
N GLY A 218 39.03 1.43 3.63
CA GLY A 218 38.82 0.04 4.02
C GLY A 218 37.36 -0.39 4.06
N MET A 219 36.38 0.52 4.03
CA MET A 219 34.96 0.12 3.93
C MET A 219 34.69 -0.59 2.60
N THR A 220 33.96 -1.69 2.61
CA THR A 220 33.51 -2.35 1.38
C THR A 220 32.30 -1.64 0.78
N GLU A 221 32.06 -1.82 -0.51
CA GLU A 221 30.82 -1.37 -1.16
C GLU A 221 29.57 -1.92 -0.44
N ASN A 222 29.61 -3.19 -0.04
CA ASN A 222 28.55 -3.83 0.77
C ASN A 222 28.32 -3.13 2.12
N GLU A 223 29.38 -2.75 2.83
CA GLU A 223 29.26 -2.01 4.10
C GLU A 223 28.62 -0.63 3.89
N ILE A 224 28.97 0.06 2.80
CA ILE A 224 28.38 1.36 2.45
C ILE A 224 26.89 1.20 2.07
N ALA A 225 26.55 0.21 1.26
CA ALA A 225 25.18 -0.09 0.85
C ALA A 225 24.29 -0.47 2.05
N ALA A 226 24.82 -1.26 2.99
CA ALA A 226 24.15 -1.60 4.24
C ALA A 226 23.94 -0.36 5.12
N ALA A 227 24.93 0.53 5.22
CA ALA A 227 24.82 1.77 5.97
C ALA A 227 23.72 2.70 5.41
N LEU A 228 23.58 2.79 4.08
CA LEU A 228 22.50 3.57 3.45
C LEU A 228 21.13 3.04 3.84
N THR A 229 20.92 1.73 3.70
CA THR A 229 19.65 1.08 4.07
C THR A 229 19.34 1.28 5.55
N TYR A 230 20.34 1.11 6.42
CA TYR A 230 20.20 1.31 7.86
C TYR A 230 19.79 2.75 8.20
N GLU A 231 20.48 3.75 7.65
CA GLU A 231 20.20 5.15 7.92
C GLU A 231 18.84 5.58 7.37
N MET A 232 18.40 5.06 6.20
CA MET A 232 17.04 5.31 5.70
C MET A 232 15.98 4.74 6.65
N ARG A 233 16.11 3.48 7.08
CA ARG A 233 15.15 2.84 8.00
C ARG A 233 15.08 3.55 9.35
N LYS A 234 16.23 3.96 9.88
CA LYS A 234 16.33 4.73 11.12
C LYS A 234 15.55 6.06 11.06
N ARG A 235 15.36 6.62 9.86
CA ARG A 235 14.59 7.86 9.60
C ARG A 235 13.11 7.60 9.24
N GLY A 236 12.65 6.36 9.34
CA GLY A 236 11.25 6.01 9.13
C GLY A 236 10.91 5.48 7.74
N ALA A 237 11.89 5.22 6.87
CA ALA A 237 11.64 4.41 5.68
C ALA A 237 11.26 2.97 6.08
N GLN A 238 10.30 2.38 5.39
CA GLN A 238 9.97 0.96 5.56
C GLN A 238 11.14 0.08 5.11
N ASP A 239 11.70 0.39 3.95
CA ASP A 239 12.89 -0.23 3.37
C ASP A 239 13.49 0.65 2.27
N SER A 240 14.59 0.20 1.68
CA SER A 240 15.12 0.73 0.42
C SER A 240 14.16 0.44 -0.75
N SER A 241 14.00 1.37 -1.69
CA SER A 241 13.14 1.18 -2.87
C SER A 241 13.69 0.18 -3.89
N PHE A 242 15.01 -0.03 -3.87
CA PHE A 242 15.76 -1.01 -4.65
C PHE A 242 17.12 -1.24 -3.96
N ASP A 243 17.84 -2.29 -4.35
CA ASP A 243 19.17 -2.57 -3.81
C ASP A 243 20.11 -1.38 -4.09
N ALA A 244 20.70 -0.81 -3.03
CA ALA A 244 21.57 0.35 -3.16
C ALA A 244 22.75 0.03 -4.10
N ILE A 245 23.00 0.92 -5.05
CA ILE A 245 24.12 0.79 -5.99
C ILE A 245 25.29 1.59 -5.42
N VAL A 246 26.37 0.88 -5.10
CA VAL A 246 27.64 1.45 -4.64
C VAL A 246 28.74 0.81 -5.48
N GLY A 247 29.36 1.61 -6.35
CA GLY A 247 30.49 1.20 -7.18
C GLY A 247 31.70 2.07 -6.86
N ILE A 248 32.82 1.43 -6.53
CA ILE A 248 34.10 2.08 -6.26
C ILE A 248 35.02 1.93 -7.47
N ASN A 249 35.74 2.99 -7.84
CA ASN A 249 36.69 3.02 -8.96
C ASN A 249 36.06 2.51 -10.27
N ALA A 250 36.62 1.46 -10.88
CA ALA A 250 36.13 0.91 -12.14
C ALA A 250 34.65 0.50 -12.08
N ASN A 251 34.15 0.08 -10.91
CA ASN A 251 32.75 -0.29 -10.72
C ASN A 251 31.80 0.92 -10.83
N ALA A 252 32.28 2.15 -10.59
CA ALA A 252 31.47 3.35 -10.72
C ALA A 252 31.01 3.64 -12.16
N SER A 253 31.66 3.03 -13.16
CA SER A 253 31.25 3.12 -14.57
C SER A 253 30.10 2.16 -14.96
N LEU A 254 29.64 1.30 -14.06
CA LEU A 254 28.64 0.26 -14.33
C LEU A 254 27.24 0.71 -13.84
N PRO A 255 26.28 1.05 -14.73
CA PRO A 255 25.01 1.68 -14.33
C PRO A 255 24.08 0.83 -13.43
N HIS A 256 24.17 -0.50 -13.53
CA HIS A 256 23.36 -1.45 -12.76
C HIS A 256 24.23 -2.36 -11.89
N TYR A 257 25.31 -1.80 -11.36
CA TYR A 257 26.25 -2.54 -10.51
C TYR A 257 25.60 -3.03 -9.22
N ARG A 258 26.04 -4.21 -8.75
CA ARG A 258 25.69 -4.74 -7.43
C ARG A 258 26.92 -4.66 -6.53
N PRO A 259 26.83 -3.99 -5.37
CA PRO A 259 27.93 -3.88 -4.42
C PRO A 259 28.59 -5.22 -4.11
N GLY A 260 29.93 -5.21 -4.00
CA GLY A 260 30.71 -6.37 -3.59
C GLY A 260 31.65 -6.06 -2.42
N ASP A 261 32.75 -6.81 -2.37
CA ASP A 261 33.75 -6.71 -1.31
C ASP A 261 34.92 -5.76 -1.67
N VAL A 262 34.82 -5.04 -2.80
CA VAL A 262 35.79 -4.00 -3.16
C VAL A 262 35.82 -2.95 -2.07
N ARG A 263 37.02 -2.59 -1.64
CA ARG A 263 37.24 -1.65 -0.54
C ARG A 263 37.49 -0.25 -1.05
N LEU A 264 36.98 0.73 -0.32
CA LEU A 264 37.27 2.13 -0.52
C LEU A 264 38.75 2.38 -0.21
N GLU A 265 39.48 2.89 -1.19
CA GLU A 265 40.89 3.27 -1.04
C GLU A 265 41.00 4.79 -0.88
N LYS A 266 42.20 5.26 -0.57
CA LYS A 266 42.47 6.70 -0.60
C LYS A 266 42.36 7.18 -2.04
N ASP A 267 41.67 8.31 -2.24
CA ASP A 267 41.47 8.93 -3.57
C ASP A 267 40.65 8.07 -4.56
N SER A 268 39.87 7.10 -4.04
CA SER A 268 38.80 6.39 -4.77
C SER A 268 37.60 7.27 -5.10
#